data_AF-A0A090QTN2-F1
#
_entry.id   AF-A0A090QTN2-F1
#
_cell.length_a   1.000
_cell.length_b   1.000
_cell.length_c   1.000
_cell.angle_alpha   90.00
_cell.angle_beta   90.00
_cell.angle_gamma   90.00
#
_symmetry.space_group_name_H-M   'P 1'
#
loop_
_entity.id
_entity.type
_entity.pdbx_description
1 polymer ?
#
loop_
_entity_poly.entity_id
_entity_poly.type
_entity_poly.pdbx_seq_one_letter_code
_entity_poly.pdbx_strand_id
1 'polypeptide(L)'
;MLQTTGTTIKGIATASMIHPEKAEKWSVTAAVAGIASSDTITMEFEQVFDNYDIQLNDGNRTITVGPLKSFMGQIIPDGVTVELKIKGKNINENYLKQSYNGQVQFKLNPDLIPNGIYNIEVITGGISRKIKNVKL
;
A
#
# COMPACT_ATOMS: atom_id res chain seq x y z
N MET A 1 2.84 -0.79 19.35
CA MET A 1 2.44 -2.17 19.66
C MET A 1 0.95 -2.26 19.42
N LEU A 2 0.50 -3.13 18.52
CA LEU A 2 -0.93 -3.31 18.23
C LEU A 2 -1.53 -4.17 19.32
N GLN A 3 -2.60 -3.71 19.95
CA GLN A 3 -3.29 -4.44 21.02
C GLN A 3 -4.80 -4.23 20.90
N THR A 4 -5.56 -5.23 21.32
CA THR A 4 -7.02 -5.18 21.38
C THR A 4 -7.46 -5.88 22.66
N THR A 5 -8.58 -5.46 23.25
CA THR A 5 -9.10 -6.02 24.49
C THR A 5 -10.55 -6.41 24.32
N GLY A 6 -10.97 -7.46 25.02
CA GLY A 6 -12.33 -7.95 25.01
C GLY A 6 -12.73 -8.38 26.42
N THR A 7 -14.00 -8.24 26.76
CA THR A 7 -14.54 -8.74 28.02
C THR A 7 -14.92 -10.21 27.88
N THR A 8 -14.73 -10.96 28.96
CA THR A 8 -15.10 -12.37 29.00
C THR A 8 -16.58 -12.52 29.28
N ILE A 9 -17.33 -13.13 28.37
CA ILE A 9 -18.73 -13.52 28.59
C ILE A 9 -18.81 -15.04 28.54
N LYS A 10 -19.24 -15.67 29.64
CA LYS A 10 -19.31 -17.14 29.78
C LYS A 10 -17.98 -17.86 29.46
N GLY A 11 -16.85 -17.28 29.88
CA GLY A 11 -15.53 -17.87 29.69
C GLY A 11 -14.87 -17.60 28.33
N ILE A 12 -15.51 -16.85 27.43
CA ILE A 12 -14.97 -16.51 26.11
C ILE A 12 -14.79 -14.98 26.00
N ALA A 13 -13.59 -14.55 25.61
CA ALA A 13 -13.31 -13.16 25.24
C ALA A 13 -13.06 -13.09 23.73
N THR A 14 -13.75 -12.18 23.04
CA THR A 14 -13.58 -11.94 21.60
C THR A 14 -13.07 -10.53 21.38
N ALA A 15 -12.07 -10.39 20.51
CA ALA A 15 -11.51 -9.10 20.14
C ALA A 15 -11.16 -9.11 18.64
N SER A 16 -11.23 -7.93 18.02
CA SER A 16 -10.99 -7.78 16.57
C SER A 16 -9.78 -6.87 16.33
N MET A 17 -9.09 -7.10 15.21
CA MET A 17 -7.99 -6.27 14.74
C MET A 17 -8.07 -6.14 13.21
N ILE A 18 -7.70 -4.98 12.69
CA ILE A 18 -7.68 -4.70 11.24
C ILE A 18 -6.41 -5.33 10.67
N HIS A 19 -6.53 -6.11 9.60
CA HIS A 19 -5.38 -6.75 8.93
C HIS A 19 -4.37 -5.71 8.39
N PRO A 20 -3.09 -6.09 8.20
CA PRO A 20 -2.09 -5.20 7.63
C PRO A 20 -2.36 -4.93 6.14
N GLU A 21 -1.87 -3.79 5.64
CA GLU A 21 -1.97 -3.41 4.22
C GLU A 21 -0.96 -4.13 3.32
N LYS A 22 0.07 -4.75 3.91
CA LYS A 22 1.18 -5.43 3.22
C LYS A 22 1.30 -6.85 3.77
N ALA A 23 2.00 -7.70 3.03
CA ALA A 23 2.36 -9.01 3.53
C ALA A 23 3.16 -8.87 4.84
N GLU A 24 2.66 -9.49 5.90
CA GLU A 24 3.26 -9.41 7.23
C GLU A 24 2.92 -10.67 8.03
N LYS A 25 3.81 -11.00 8.97
CA LYS A 25 3.64 -12.11 9.90
C LYS A 25 3.35 -11.56 11.27
N TRP A 26 2.22 -11.96 11.84
CA TRP A 26 1.80 -11.53 13.18
C TRP A 26 1.94 -12.68 14.17
N SER A 27 2.58 -12.40 15.30
CA SER A 27 2.60 -13.26 16.47
C SER A 27 1.60 -12.73 17.48
N VAL A 28 0.55 -13.50 17.75
CA VAL A 28 -0.55 -13.12 18.63
C VAL A 28 -0.48 -13.93 19.92
N THR A 29 -0.49 -13.24 21.05
CA THR A 29 -0.65 -13.84 22.39
C THR A 29 -1.79 -13.14 23.10
N ALA A 30 -2.51 -13.88 23.93
CA ALA A 30 -3.54 -13.36 24.81
C ALA A 30 -3.04 -13.45 26.26
N ALA A 31 -3.27 -12.40 27.04
CA ALA A 31 -2.96 -12.40 28.46
C ALA A 31 -4.14 -11.87 29.25
N VAL A 32 -4.42 -12.53 30.37
CA VAL A 32 -5.31 -12.02 31.41
C VAL A 32 -4.43 -11.47 32.52
N ALA A 33 -4.49 -10.15 32.72
CA ALA A 33 -3.60 -9.43 33.63
C ALA A 33 -3.57 -10.05 35.03
N GLY A 34 -2.39 -10.45 35.47
CA GLY A 34 -2.17 -11.05 36.79
C GLY A 34 -2.65 -12.50 36.95
N ILE A 35 -3.12 -13.16 35.87
CA ILE A 35 -3.68 -14.51 35.95
C ILE A 35 -2.91 -15.48 35.05
N ALA A 36 -2.89 -15.23 33.73
CA ALA A 36 -2.33 -16.19 32.78
C ALA A 36 -1.96 -15.52 31.46
N SER A 37 -1.03 -16.15 30.74
CA SER A 37 -0.72 -15.85 29.33
C SER A 37 -0.94 -17.10 28.50
N SER A 38 -1.43 -16.94 27.28
CA SER A 38 -1.63 -18.03 26.34
C SER A 38 -0.36 -18.36 25.57
N ASP A 39 -0.38 -19.51 24.91
CA ASP A 39 0.55 -19.81 23.83
C ASP A 39 0.45 -18.76 22.70
N THR A 40 1.51 -18.67 21.90
CA THR A 40 1.57 -17.74 20.76
C THR A 40 1.05 -18.43 19.51
N ILE A 41 0.07 -17.80 18.86
CA ILE A 41 -0.41 -18.20 17.54
C ILE A 41 0.28 -17.32 16.50
N THR A 42 0.69 -17.94 15.40
CA THR A 42 1.31 -17.25 14.28
C THR A 42 0.32 -17.15 13.13
N MET A 43 0.12 -15.95 12.59
CA MET A 43 -0.71 -15.70 11.41
C MET A 43 0.14 -15.06 10.32
N GLU A 44 -0.03 -15.52 9.09
CA GLU A 44 0.68 -15.01 7.92
C GLU A 44 -0.35 -14.33 7.01
N PHE A 45 -0.13 -13.04 6.74
CA PHE A 45 -0.94 -12.27 5.81
C PHE A 45 -0.21 -12.19 4.48
N GLU A 46 -0.85 -12.68 3.44
CA GLU A 46 -0.33 -12.57 2.08
C GLU A 46 -0.63 -11.18 1.50
N GLN A 47 0.18 -10.80 0.52
CA GLN A 47 -0.04 -9.56 -0.20
C GLN A 47 -1.28 -9.69 -1.07
N VAL A 48 -2.19 -8.71 -1.02
CA VAL A 48 -3.38 -8.74 -1.87
C VAL A 48 -3.02 -8.56 -3.35
N PHE A 49 -1.91 -7.90 -3.65
CA PHE A 49 -1.49 -7.51 -5.00
C PHE A 49 -0.39 -8.43 -5.55
N ASP A 50 -0.55 -8.90 -6.79
CA ASP A 50 0.55 -9.55 -7.52
C ASP A 50 1.39 -8.53 -8.30
N ASN A 51 0.70 -7.65 -9.04
CA ASN A 51 1.35 -6.74 -9.96
C ASN A 51 0.43 -5.59 -10.38
N TYR A 52 1.02 -4.53 -10.90
CA TYR A 52 0.30 -3.42 -11.49
C TYR A 52 1.05 -2.87 -12.71
N ASP A 53 0.26 -2.41 -13.68
CA ASP A 53 0.78 -1.70 -14.84
C ASP A 53 0.92 -0.20 -14.55
N ILE A 54 1.92 0.39 -15.21
CA ILE A 54 2.17 1.83 -15.18
C ILE A 54 2.12 2.32 -16.62
N GLN A 55 1.18 3.21 -16.90
CA GLN A 55 1.05 3.86 -18.20
C GLN A 55 1.41 5.34 -18.08
N LEU A 56 2.24 5.80 -19.02
CA LEU A 56 2.68 7.18 -19.14
C LEU A 56 1.99 7.79 -20.36
N ASN A 57 1.11 8.75 -20.13
CA ASN A 57 0.31 9.42 -21.15
C ASN A 57 0.64 10.93 -21.18
N ASP A 58 0.18 11.63 -22.22
CA ASP A 58 0.35 13.08 -22.40
C ASP A 58 1.81 13.55 -22.29
N GLY A 59 2.71 12.92 -23.05
CA GLY A 59 4.15 13.23 -22.97
C GLY A 59 4.76 12.83 -21.62
N ASN A 60 4.27 11.73 -21.03
CA ASN A 60 4.67 11.19 -19.73
C ASN A 60 4.30 12.04 -18.51
N ARG A 61 3.48 13.09 -18.69
CA ARG A 61 3.01 13.95 -17.60
C ARG A 61 1.76 13.42 -16.88
N THR A 62 1.07 12.46 -17.48
CA THR A 62 -0.05 11.76 -16.86
C THR A 62 0.37 10.32 -16.57
N ILE A 63 0.57 9.98 -15.30
CA ILE A 63 0.97 8.65 -14.84
C ILE A 63 -0.28 7.94 -14.34
N THR A 64 -0.67 6.88 -15.02
CA THR A 64 -1.79 6.03 -14.63
C THR A 64 -1.25 4.72 -14.08
N VAL A 65 -1.62 4.40 -12.84
CA VAL A 65 -1.22 3.19 -12.11
C VAL A 65 -2.46 2.31 -11.97
N GLY A 66 -2.41 1.10 -12.53
CA GLY A 66 -3.49 0.13 -12.47
C GLY A 66 -3.82 -0.50 -13.84
N PRO A 67 -4.81 -1.41 -13.88
CA PRO A 67 -5.68 -1.81 -12.78
C PRO A 67 -4.95 -2.61 -11.69
N LEU A 68 -5.16 -2.23 -10.43
CA LEU A 68 -4.74 -2.98 -9.25
C LEU A 68 -5.65 -4.20 -9.11
N LYS A 69 -5.09 -5.37 -9.42
CA LYS A 69 -5.80 -6.65 -9.31
C LYS A 69 -5.32 -7.42 -8.10
N SER A 70 -6.27 -8.05 -7.42
CA SER A 70 -6.03 -9.05 -6.39
C SER A 70 -5.35 -10.27 -7.01
N PHE A 71 -4.62 -11.05 -6.21
CA PHE A 71 -4.17 -12.42 -6.57
C PHE A 71 -5.31 -13.27 -7.15
N MET A 72 -6.55 -13.07 -6.67
CA MET A 72 -7.74 -13.76 -7.19
C MET A 72 -8.26 -13.20 -8.53
N GLY A 73 -7.54 -12.27 -9.17
CA GLY A 73 -7.92 -11.62 -10.42
C GLY A 73 -9.04 -10.57 -10.30
N GLN A 74 -9.52 -10.29 -9.09
CA GLN A 74 -10.57 -9.31 -8.83
C GLN A 74 -10.01 -7.88 -8.74
N ILE A 75 -10.81 -6.88 -9.13
CA ILE A 75 -10.44 -5.47 -8.92
C ILE A 75 -10.47 -5.19 -7.42
N ILE A 76 -9.42 -4.56 -6.91
CA ILE A 76 -9.31 -4.25 -5.49
C ILE A 76 -10.23 -3.08 -5.16
N PRO A 77 -10.90 -3.12 -3.99
CA PRO A 77 -11.73 -2.00 -3.54
C PRO A 77 -10.96 -0.69 -3.47
N ASP A 78 -11.72 0.40 -3.52
CA ASP A 78 -11.19 1.75 -3.37
C ASP A 78 -10.49 1.93 -2.02
N GLY A 79 -9.50 2.83 -1.99
CA GLY A 79 -8.82 3.22 -0.76
C GLY A 79 -7.40 2.70 -0.61
N VAL A 80 -6.89 1.86 -1.52
CA VAL A 80 -5.47 1.48 -1.50
C VAL A 80 -4.60 2.71 -1.76
N THR A 81 -3.64 2.97 -0.87
CA THR A 81 -2.70 4.08 -1.03
C THR A 81 -1.63 3.76 -2.08
N VAL A 82 -1.45 4.68 -3.02
CA VAL A 82 -0.38 4.68 -4.03
C VAL A 82 0.51 5.90 -3.78
N GLU A 83 1.78 5.64 -3.58
CA GLU A 83 2.83 6.65 -3.42
C GLU A 83 3.65 6.75 -4.71
N LEU A 84 3.81 7.96 -5.22
CA LEU A 84 4.57 8.26 -6.44
C LEU A 84 5.71 9.21 -6.09
N LYS A 85 6.95 8.71 -6.19
CA LYS A 85 8.18 9.47 -5.97
C LYS A 85 8.82 9.82 -7.31
N ILE A 86 9.15 11.09 -7.48
CA ILE A 86 9.81 11.59 -8.69
C ILE A 86 11.13 12.24 -8.28
N LYS A 87 12.23 11.65 -8.73
CA LYS A 87 13.59 12.11 -8.47
C LYS A 87 14.26 12.59 -9.76
N GLY A 88 14.49 13.88 -9.85
CA GLY A 88 15.26 14.53 -10.90
C GLY A 88 16.58 15.09 -10.38
N LYS A 89 17.27 15.87 -11.22
CA LYS A 89 18.57 16.47 -10.90
C LYS A 89 18.52 17.38 -9.66
N ASN A 90 17.43 18.15 -9.50
CA ASN A 90 17.19 19.09 -8.39
C ASN A 90 15.77 19.00 -7.81
N ILE A 91 15.01 17.94 -8.15
CA ILE A 91 13.59 17.81 -7.81
C ILE A 91 13.37 16.48 -7.11
N ASN A 92 12.68 16.50 -5.99
CA ASN A 92 12.29 15.32 -5.24
C ASN A 92 10.85 15.49 -4.74
N GLU A 93 9.89 15.17 -5.61
CA GLU A 93 8.47 15.29 -5.32
C GLU A 93 7.90 13.94 -4.90
N ASN A 94 6.95 13.98 -3.97
CA ASN A 94 6.22 12.80 -3.52
C ASN A 94 4.72 13.06 -3.55
N TYR A 95 3.98 12.24 -4.28
CA TYR A 95 2.53 12.32 -4.38
C TYR A 95 1.90 11.09 -3.74
N LEU A 96 0.91 11.32 -2.88
CA LEU A 96 0.10 10.28 -2.26
C LEU A 96 -1.33 10.41 -2.75
N LYS A 97 -1.87 9.33 -3.33
CA LYS A 97 -3.27 9.24 -3.73
C LYS A 97 -3.85 7.88 -3.40
N GLN A 98 -5.15 7.84 -3.17
CA GLN A 98 -5.88 6.59 -3.01
C GLN A 98 -6.43 6.10 -4.36
N SER A 99 -6.47 4.78 -4.53
CA SER A 99 -7.11 4.12 -5.67
C SER A 99 -8.61 4.31 -5.68
N TYR A 100 -9.12 4.51 -6.89
CA TYR A 100 -10.53 4.60 -7.21
C TYR A 100 -10.81 3.70 -8.40
N ASN A 101 -11.76 2.79 -8.24
CA ASN A 101 -12.09 1.71 -9.15
C ASN A 101 -10.86 0.88 -9.56
N GLY A 102 -9.97 0.61 -8.60
CA GLY A 102 -8.71 -0.09 -8.80
C GLY A 102 -7.65 0.65 -9.64
N GLN A 103 -7.77 1.96 -9.86
CA GLN A 103 -6.77 2.75 -10.61
C GLN A 103 -6.43 4.05 -9.88
N VAL A 104 -5.24 4.59 -10.15
CA VAL A 104 -4.81 5.92 -9.70
C VAL A 104 -4.22 6.69 -10.85
N GLN A 105 -4.61 7.97 -10.99
CA GLN A 105 -4.02 8.88 -11.96
C GLN A 105 -3.30 10.05 -11.25
N PHE A 106 -2.04 10.24 -11.61
CA PHE A 106 -1.23 11.39 -11.21
C PHE A 106 -1.01 12.29 -12.43
N LYS A 107 -1.37 13.57 -12.31
CA LYS A 107 -1.09 14.59 -13.32
C LYS A 107 0.03 15.48 -12.80
N LEU A 108 1.15 15.51 -13.51
CA LEU A 108 2.33 16.29 -13.15
C LEU A 108 2.19 17.72 -13.66
N ASN A 109 2.22 18.69 -12.74
CA ASN A 109 2.16 20.10 -13.10
C ASN A 109 3.50 20.53 -13.76
N PRO A 110 3.49 21.07 -14.99
CA PRO A 110 4.68 21.63 -15.64
C PRO A 110 5.44 22.68 -14.83
N ASP A 111 4.73 23.46 -14.01
CA ASP A 111 5.35 24.51 -13.21
C ASP A 111 6.19 23.95 -12.04
N LEU A 112 5.76 22.79 -11.51
CA LEU A 112 6.47 22.09 -10.43
C LEU A 112 7.54 21.14 -10.98
N ILE A 113 7.26 20.53 -12.13
CA ILE A 113 8.13 19.54 -12.77
C ILE A 113 8.37 19.97 -14.23
N PRO A 114 9.44 20.73 -14.50
CA PRO A 114 9.83 21.14 -15.83
C PRO A 114 10.24 19.93 -16.69
N ASN A 115 10.36 20.14 -18.00
CA ASN A 115 10.81 19.08 -18.91
C ASN A 115 12.26 18.69 -18.59
N GLY A 116 12.51 17.39 -18.55
CA GLY A 116 13.76 16.84 -18.07
C GLY A 116 13.75 15.33 -17.99
N ILE A 117 14.83 14.76 -17.46
CA ILE A 117 14.97 13.33 -17.25
C ILE A 117 14.78 13.04 -15.76
N TYR A 118 13.81 12.19 -15.45
CA TYR A 118 13.41 11.86 -14.09
C TYR A 118 13.41 10.36 -13.84
N ASN A 119 13.67 9.98 -12.59
CA ASN A 119 13.46 8.63 -12.10
C ASN A 119 12.15 8.61 -11.33
N ILE A 120 11.23 7.75 -11.76
CA ILE A 120 9.91 7.60 -11.18
C ILE A 120 9.89 6.30 -10.38
N GLU A 121 9.40 6.34 -9.16
CA GLU A 121 9.18 5.19 -8.30
C GLU A 121 7.73 5.19 -7.83
N VAL A 122 6.98 4.16 -8.21
CA VAL A 122 5.60 3.94 -7.76
C VAL A 122 5.63 2.86 -6.70
N ILE A 123 5.05 3.13 -5.54
CA ILE A 123 4.98 2.21 -4.40
C ILE A 123 3.51 2.04 -4.02
N THR A 124 3.03 0.80 -4.02
CA THR A 124 1.66 0.50 -3.57
C THR A 124 1.59 -0.91 -2.99
N GLY A 125 0.82 -1.08 -1.92
CA GLY A 125 0.54 -2.38 -1.32
C GLY A 125 1.76 -3.17 -0.82
N GLY A 126 2.97 -2.59 -0.83
CA GLY A 126 4.24 -3.29 -0.53
C GLY A 126 5.12 -3.57 -1.75
N ILE A 127 4.61 -3.44 -2.97
CA ILE A 127 5.42 -3.53 -4.21
C ILE A 127 5.96 -2.13 -4.57
N SER A 128 7.22 -2.07 -5.00
CA SER A 128 7.84 -0.88 -5.58
C SER A 128 8.27 -1.16 -7.01
N ARG A 129 7.88 -0.29 -7.95
CA ARG A 129 8.32 -0.31 -9.34
C ARG A 129 9.03 1.00 -9.69
N LYS A 130 10.26 0.87 -10.19
CA LYS A 130 11.13 1.98 -10.57
C LYS A 130 11.28 2.06 -12.08
N ILE A 131 11.01 3.23 -12.65
CA ILE A 131 11.24 3.56 -14.05
C ILE A 131 12.32 4.64 -14.08
N LYS A 132 13.46 4.32 -14.69
CA LYS A 132 14.59 5.25 -14.81
C LYS A 132 14.54 6.00 -16.13
N ASN A 133 15.11 7.21 -16.12
CA ASN A 133 15.31 8.03 -17.31
C ASN A 133 14.01 8.36 -18.09
N VAL A 134 12.92 8.64 -17.39
CA VAL A 134 11.67 9.09 -18.00
C VAL A 134 11.84 10.53 -18.47
N LYS A 135 11.66 10.75 -19.77
CA LYS A 135 11.66 12.08 -20.37
C LYS A 135 10.26 12.69 -20.28
N LEU A 136 10.14 13.83 -19.60
CA LEU A 136 8.92 14.64 -19.49
C LEU A 136 8.95 15.83 -20.46
#